data_AF-A0A1Y4R4A2-F1
#
_entry.id   AF-A0A1Y4R4A2-F1
#
_cell.length_a   1.000
_cell.length_b   1.000
_cell.length_c   1.000
_cell.angle_alpha   90.00
_cell.angle_beta   90.00
_cell.angle_gamma   90.00
#
_symmetry.space_group_name_H-M   'P 1'
#
loop_
_entity.id
_entity.type
_entity.pdbx_description
1 polymer ?
#
loop_
_entity_poly.entity_id
_entity_poly.type
_entity_poly.pdbx_seq_one_letter_code
_entity_poly.pdbx_strand_id
1 'polypeptide(L)'
;MKAEYPYCVWAEDGAGNQLNGDNYMIQQSIQGTIDYYTQNEYDPVVDEIQAALKSARISFYLNSVQYEDETKATHWEWVFEVS
;
A
#
# COMPACT_ATOMS: atom_id res chain seq x y z
N MET A 1 -5.32 4.28 20.79
CA MET A 1 -4.90 5.66 20.47
C MET A 1 -5.39 5.96 19.07
N LYS A 2 -5.91 7.16 18.80
CA LYS A 2 -6.24 7.59 17.44
C LYS A 2 -4.96 8.18 16.85
N ALA A 3 -4.54 7.74 15.67
CA ALA A 3 -3.38 8.33 15.00
C ALA A 3 -3.71 9.79 14.63
N GLU A 4 -2.73 10.68 14.77
CA GLU A 4 -2.84 12.06 14.29
C GLU A 4 -2.48 12.10 12.80
N TYR A 5 -3.15 12.98 12.03
CA TYR A 5 -2.85 13.15 10.61
C TYR A 5 -1.57 13.99 10.41
N PRO A 6 -0.81 13.75 9.32
CA PRO A 6 -0.95 12.61 8.43
C PRO A 6 -0.38 11.33 9.06
N TYR A 7 -0.88 10.18 8.65
CA TYR A 7 -0.32 8.89 9.06
C TYR A 7 -0.38 7.87 7.93
N CYS A 8 0.55 6.92 7.99
CA CYS A 8 0.67 5.80 7.07
C CYS A 8 0.60 4.50 7.87
N VAL A 9 -0.20 3.56 7.39
CA VAL A 9 -0.24 2.17 7.88
C VAL A 9 0.13 1.27 6.71
N TRP A 10 0.80 0.16 7.01
CA TRP A 10 1.02 -0.89 6.04
C TRP A 10 0.92 -2.23 6.74
N ALA A 11 0.51 -3.25 6.00
CA ALA A 11 0.47 -4.62 6.48
C ALA A 11 0.52 -5.60 5.30
N GLU A 12 1.02 -6.81 5.55
CA GLU A 12 0.83 -7.92 4.64
C GLU A 12 -0.64 -8.39 4.66
N ASP A 13 -1.22 -8.60 3.48
CA ASP A 13 -2.57 -9.14 3.30
C ASP A 13 -2.54 -10.68 3.25
N GLY A 14 -1.50 -11.22 2.61
CA GLY A 14 -1.36 -12.65 2.37
C GLY A 14 -0.42 -12.99 1.21
N ALA A 15 -0.65 -14.16 0.61
CA ALA A 15 0.09 -14.57 -0.57
C ALA A 15 -0.38 -13.77 -1.80
N GLY A 16 0.58 -13.24 -2.54
CA GLY A 16 0.35 -12.68 -3.87
C GLY A 16 0.32 -13.78 -4.93
N ASN A 17 1.01 -13.56 -6.05
CA ASN A 17 1.25 -14.59 -7.05
C ASN A 17 1.94 -15.85 -6.47
N GLN A 18 1.40 -17.02 -6.83
CA GLN A 18 1.88 -18.32 -6.38
C GLN A 18 2.20 -19.24 -7.57
N LEU A 19 3.32 -19.96 -7.46
CA LEU A 19 3.67 -21.05 -8.36
C LEU A 19 3.47 -22.37 -7.62
N ASN A 20 2.58 -23.22 -8.16
CA ASN A 20 2.26 -24.53 -7.62
C ASN A 20 2.50 -25.61 -8.69
N GLY A 21 3.01 -26.77 -8.28
CA GLY A 21 3.27 -27.91 -9.16
C GLY A 21 3.37 -29.21 -8.36
N ASP A 22 3.02 -30.34 -8.96
CA ASP A 22 3.07 -31.68 -8.31
C ASP A 22 2.38 -31.75 -6.94
N ASN A 23 1.23 -31.07 -6.78
CA ASN A 23 0.50 -30.92 -5.50
C ASN A 23 1.33 -30.29 -4.37
N TYR A 24 2.31 -29.44 -4.71
CA TYR A 24 3.20 -28.74 -3.79
C TYR A 24 3.35 -27.26 -4.17
N MET A 25 3.51 -26.40 -3.15
CA MET A 25 3.76 -24.97 -3.35
C MET A 25 5.25 -24.72 -3.59
N ILE A 26 5.60 -24.23 -4.78
CA ILE A 26 6.99 -24.03 -5.20
C ILE A 26 7.49 -22.65 -4.76
N GLN A 27 6.71 -21.59 -5.01
CA GLN A 27 7.08 -20.22 -4.70
C GLN A 27 5.83 -19.36 -4.49
N GLN A 28 5.96 -18.28 -3.72
CA GLN A 28 4.95 -17.22 -3.62
C GLN A 28 5.63 -15.85 -3.46
N SER A 29 4.96 -14.79 -3.91
CA SER A 29 5.19 -13.43 -3.40
C SER A 29 4.34 -13.19 -2.14
N ILE A 30 4.74 -12.19 -1.36
CA ILE A 30 3.93 -11.61 -0.29
C ILE A 30 3.28 -10.35 -0.85
N GLN A 31 1.96 -10.25 -0.70
CA GLN A 31 1.19 -9.06 -1.02
C GLN A 31 0.80 -8.32 0.26
N GLY A 32 0.71 -6.99 0.18
CA GLY A 32 0.12 -6.18 1.24
C GLY A 32 -0.41 -4.84 0.72
N THR A 33 -0.98 -4.06 1.63
CA THR A 33 -1.42 -2.69 1.36
C THR A 33 -0.60 -1.66 2.10
N ILE A 34 -0.55 -0.46 1.53
CA ILE A 34 -0.08 0.77 2.17
C ILE A 34 -1.24 1.75 2.13
N ASP A 35 -1.66 2.20 3.31
CA ASP A 35 -2.79 3.10 3.52
C ASP A 35 -2.27 4.41 4.10
N TYR A 36 -2.33 5.48 3.31
CA TYR A 36 -1.93 6.82 3.71
C TYR A 36 -3.12 7.74 3.84
N TYR A 37 -3.22 8.43 4.97
CA TYR A 37 -4.29 9.37 5.24
C TYR A 37 -3.72 10.77 5.50
N THR A 38 -4.24 11.76 4.78
CA THR A 38 -3.84 13.16 4.93
C THR A 38 -5.03 14.11 4.79
N GLN A 39 -5.02 15.21 5.54
CA GLN A 39 -5.98 16.31 5.38
C GLN A 39 -5.46 17.42 4.45
N ASN A 40 -4.22 17.29 3.97
CA ASN A 40 -3.61 18.26 3.06
C ASN A 40 -3.93 17.88 1.61
N GLU A 41 -4.55 18.81 0.88
CA GLU A 41 -4.71 18.68 -0.57
C GLU A 41 -3.33 18.83 -1.24
N TYR A 42 -3.01 17.93 -2.18
CA TYR A 42 -1.70 17.86 -2.86
C TYR A 42 -0.50 17.62 -1.90
N ASP A 43 -0.69 16.77 -0.89
CA ASP A 43 0.37 16.39 0.02
C ASP A 43 1.55 15.72 -0.71
N PRO A 44 2.79 16.27 -0.65
CA PRO A 44 3.94 15.72 -1.36
C PRO A 44 4.32 14.30 -0.90
N VAL A 45 3.90 13.89 0.31
CA VAL A 45 4.17 12.54 0.84
C VAL A 45 3.61 11.44 -0.07
N VAL A 46 2.52 11.72 -0.80
CA VAL A 46 1.94 10.79 -1.79
C VAL A 46 2.97 10.44 -2.87
N ASP A 47 3.66 11.45 -3.41
CA ASP A 47 4.70 11.25 -4.42
C ASP A 47 5.97 10.64 -3.81
N GLU A 48 6.32 11.00 -2.57
CA GLU A 48 7.46 10.44 -1.85
C GLU A 48 7.29 8.94 -1.59
N ILE A 49 6.09 8.47 -1.22
CA ILE A 49 5.78 7.04 -1.04
C ILE A 49 6.03 6.29 -2.35
N GLN A 50 5.48 6.77 -3.47
CA GLN A 50 5.68 6.12 -4.76
C GLN A 50 7.15 6.16 -5.21
N ALA A 51 7.87 7.26 -4.92
CA ALA A 51 9.30 7.36 -5.20
C ALA A 51 10.11 6.36 -4.38
N ALA A 52 9.79 6.17 -3.09
CA ALA A 52 10.43 5.20 -2.22
C ALA A 52 10.21 3.76 -2.72
N LEU A 53 8.97 3.39 -3.07
CA LEU A 53 8.65 2.07 -3.62
C LEU A 53 9.42 1.78 -4.93
N LYS A 54 9.45 2.76 -5.84
CA LYS A 54 10.24 2.67 -7.09
C LYS A 54 11.74 2.51 -6.81
N SER A 55 12.30 3.30 -5.89
CA SER A 55 13.72 3.23 -5.52
C SER A 55 14.09 1.89 -4.88
N ALA A 56 13.18 1.31 -4.11
CA ALA A 56 13.34 0.01 -3.49
C ALA A 56 13.10 -1.17 -4.46
N ARG A 57 12.68 -0.89 -5.71
CA ARG A 57 12.28 -1.90 -6.71
C ARG A 57 11.13 -2.81 -6.22
N ILE A 58 10.22 -2.25 -5.42
CA ILE A 58 9.01 -2.93 -4.98
C ILE A 58 7.97 -2.81 -6.09
N SER A 59 7.31 -3.92 -6.44
CA SER A 59 6.20 -3.91 -7.38
C SER A 59 4.97 -3.37 -6.67
N PHE A 60 4.27 -2.39 -7.24
CA PHE A 60 3.06 -1.83 -6.65
C PHE A 60 2.14 -1.20 -7.70
N TYR A 61 0.89 -0.98 -7.32
CA TYR A 61 -0.04 -0.12 -8.05
C TYR A 61 -0.91 0.69 -7.09
N LEU A 62 -1.39 1.85 -7.55
CA LEU A 62 -2.37 2.66 -6.82
C LEU A 62 -3.73 1.98 -6.93
N ASN A 63 -4.23 1.42 -5.82
CA ASN A 63 -5.47 0.69 -5.79
C ASN A 63 -6.67 1.64 -5.71
N SER A 64 -6.58 2.65 -4.84
CA SER A 64 -7.69 3.57 -4.65
C SER A 64 -7.31 4.93 -4.04
N VAL A 65 -8.16 5.93 -4.29
CA VAL A 65 -8.07 7.28 -3.71
C VAL A 65 -9.50 7.71 -3.33
N GLN A 66 -9.75 7.95 -2.04
CA GLN A 66 -11.07 8.30 -1.53
C GLN A 66 -11.00 9.51 -0.61
N TYR A 67 -12.03 10.34 -0.66
CA TYR A 67 -12.23 11.41 0.30
C TYR A 67 -13.20 10.95 1.40
N GLU A 68 -12.81 11.09 2.66
CA GLU A 68 -13.64 10.78 3.81
C GLU A 68 -14.36 12.03 4.33
N ASP A 69 -15.68 12.08 4.17
CA ASP A 69 -16.47 13.26 4.55
C ASP A 69 -16.44 13.58 6.05
N GLU A 70 -16.32 12.57 6.93
CA GLU A 70 -16.35 12.77 8.38
C GLU A 70 -15.02 13.31 8.92
N THR A 71 -13.90 12.76 8.43
CA THR A 71 -12.56 13.09 8.89
C THR A 71 -11.91 14.20 8.07
N LYS A 72 -12.49 14.51 6.90
CA LYS A 72 -11.95 15.44 5.90
C LYS A 72 -10.57 15.02 5.38
N ALA A 73 -10.20 13.75 5.56
CA ALA A 73 -8.96 13.19 5.06
C ALA A 73 -9.16 12.59 3.66
N THR A 74 -8.12 12.64 2.84
CA THR A 74 -8.00 11.80 1.64
C THR A 74 -7.22 10.55 2.02
N HIS A 75 -7.82 9.39 1.75
CA HIS A 75 -7.21 8.07 1.88
C HIS A 75 -6.63 7.65 0.53
N TRP A 76 -5.34 7.34 0.53
CA TRP A 76 -4.61 6.77 -0.59
C TRP A 76 -4.22 5.34 -0.24
N GLU A 77 -4.50 4.42 -1.14
CA GLU A 77 -4.21 3.01 -0.94
C GLU A 77 -3.39 2.47 -2.11
N TRP A 78 -2.23 1.89 -1.80
CA TRP A 78 -1.43 1.13 -2.75
C TRP A 78 -1.43 -0.34 -2.36
N VAL A 79 -1.44 -1.22 -3.36
CA VAL A 79 -1.15 -2.65 -3.17
C VAL A 79 0.29 -2.89 -3.62
N PHE A 80 1.08 -3.57 -2.80
CA PHE A 80 2.46 -3.94 -3.09
C PHE A 80 2.63 -5.46 -3.14
N GLU A 81 3.61 -5.92 -3.92
CA GLU A 81 4.11 -7.30 -3.91
C GLU A 81 5.63 -7.33 -3.78
N VAL A 82 6.13 -8.25 -2.95
CA VAL A 82 7.57 -8.54 -2.76
C VAL A 82 7.83 -10.05 -2.80
N SER A 83 8.96 -10.48 -3.35
CA SER A 83 9.33 -11.89 -3.54
C SER A 83 10.80 -12.16 -3.28
#